data_AF-A0A935CB93-F1
#
_entry.id   AF-A0A935CB93-F1
#
_cell.length_a   1.000
_cell.length_b   1.000
_cell.length_c   1.000
_cell.angle_alpha   90.00
_cell.angle_beta   90.00
_cell.angle_gamma   90.00
#
_symmetry.space_group_name_H-M   'P 1'
#
loop_
_entity.id
_entity.type
_entity.pdbx_description
1 polymer ?
#
loop_
_entity_poly.entity_id
_entity_poly.type
_entity_poly.pdbx_seq_one_letter_code
_entity_poly.pdbx_strand_id
1 'polypeptide(L)' 'MEVEDKQKCFELLQLVIDGQATQQQTLELEQHLSDCENCRAEFELSQSIKEGLKSRLKRPSVPSELATSIQSKVLEIV' A
#
# COMPACT_ATOMS: atom_id res chain seq x y z
N MET A 1 -24.65 -8.48 16.13
CA MET A 1 -24.60 -8.90 14.71
C MET A 1 -23.40 -8.16 14.12
N GLU A 2 -22.18 -8.68 14.33
CA GLU A 2 -20.93 -7.89 14.31
C GLU A 2 -19.81 -8.57 13.52
N VAL A 3 -20.15 -9.25 12.42
CA VAL A 3 -19.18 -10.01 11.61
C VAL A 3 -18.98 -9.40 10.21
N GLU A 4 -20.00 -8.76 9.64
CA GLU A 4 -19.92 -8.16 8.30
C GLU A 4 -19.00 -6.93 8.21
N ASP A 5 -18.91 -6.15 9.29
CA ASP A 5 -18.09 -4.93 9.33
C ASP A 5 -16.58 -5.26 9.39
N LYS A 6 -16.24 -6.30 10.16
CA LYS A 6 -14.86 -6.73 10.35
C LYS A 6 -14.26 -7.33 9.07
N GLN A 7 -15.06 -8.05 8.29
CA GLN A 7 -14.60 -8.64 7.04
C GLN A 7 -14.37 -7.60 5.95
N LYS A 8 -15.29 -6.63 5.79
CA LYS A 8 -15.10 -5.50 4.87
C LYS A 8 -13.88 -4.66 5.22
N CYS A 9 -13.66 -4.43 6.52
CA CYS A 9 -12.48 -3.71 6.99
C CYS A 9 -11.18 -4.48 6.67
N PHE A 10 -11.18 -5.80 6.87
CA PHE A 10 -10.04 -6.64 6.49
C PHE A 10 -9.77 -6.61 4.97
N GLU A 11 -10.80 -6.69 4.14
CA GLU A 11 -10.64 -6.57 2.68
C GLU A 11 -10.09 -5.20 2.27
N LEU A 12 -10.57 -4.12 2.89
CA LEU A 12 -10.08 -2.77 2.65
C LEU A 12 -8.61 -2.61 3.04
N LEU A 13 -8.22 -3.15 4.20
CA LEU A 13 -6.84 -3.22 4.67
C LEU A 13 -5.94 -3.90 3.64
N GLN A 14 -6.34 -5.08 3.15
CA GLN A 14 -5.56 -5.82 2.16
C GLN A 14 -5.42 -5.05 0.84
N LEU A 15 -6.50 -4.43 0.34
CA LEU A 15 -6.46 -3.61 -0.89
C LEU A 15 -5.47 -2.46 -0.77
N VAL A 16 -5.45 -1.76 0.36
CA VAL A 16 -4.50 -0.65 0.60
C VAL A 16 -3.07 -1.19 0.71
N ILE A 17 -2.87 -2.30 1.42
CA ILE A 17 -1.55 -2.93 1.55
C ILE A 17 -1.04 -3.39 0.20
N ASP A 18 -1.86 -3.94 -0.69
CA ASP A 18 -1.42 -4.35 -2.02
C ASP A 18 -1.20 -3.15 -2.98
N GLY A 19 -1.73 -1.97 -2.64
CA GLY A 19 -1.70 -0.80 -3.52
C GLY A 19 -2.76 -0.86 -4.63
N GLN A 20 -3.81 -1.64 -4.42
CA GLN A 20 -4.95 -1.81 -5.34
C GLN A 20 -6.18 -0.99 -4.91
N ALA A 21 -6.12 -0.34 -3.74
CA ALA A 21 -7.17 0.54 -3.27
C ALA A 21 -7.28 1.83 -4.09
N THR A 22 -8.51 2.29 -4.28
CA THR A 22 -8.80 3.62 -4.80
C THR A 22 -8.48 4.69 -3.76
N GLN A 23 -8.33 5.94 -4.21
CA GLN A 23 -8.02 7.07 -3.33
C GLN A 23 -9.11 7.28 -2.26
N GLN A 24 -10.38 7.03 -2.59
CA GLN A 24 -11.49 7.08 -1.62
C GLN A 24 -11.39 5.98 -0.57
N GLN A 25 -11.04 4.76 -0.98
CA GLN A 25 -10.85 3.61 -0.08
C GLN A 25 -9.68 3.82 0.89
N THR A 26 -8.60 4.43 0.42
CA THR A 26 -7.47 4.79 1.29
C THR A 26 -7.89 5.79 2.37
N LEU A 27 -8.63 6.84 1.99
CA LEU A 27 -9.14 7.84 2.94
C LEU A 27 -10.11 7.23 3.96
N GLU A 28 -11.01 6.36 3.51
CA GLU A 28 -11.94 5.63 4.38
C GLU A 28 -11.19 4.76 5.40
N LEU A 29 -10.15 4.06 4.93
CA LEU A 29 -9.31 3.25 5.81
C LEU A 29 -8.53 4.13 6.80
N GLU A 30 -7.92 5.23 6.37
CA GLU A 30 -7.18 6.14 7.25
C GLU A 30 -8.06 6.71 8.37
N GLN A 31 -9.32 7.02 8.06
CA GLN A 31 -10.31 7.43 9.06
C GLN A 31 -10.63 6.28 10.02
N HIS A 32 -10.86 5.07 9.52
CA HIS A 32 -11.12 3.90 10.35
C HIS A 32 -9.93 3.55 11.27
N LEU A 33 -8.71 3.63 10.77
CA LEU A 33 -7.48 3.37 11.53
C LEU A 33 -7.26 4.38 12.66
N SER A 34 -7.87 5.56 12.59
CA SER A 34 -7.84 6.56 13.65
C SER A 34 -8.80 6.22 14.80
N ASP A 35 -9.86 5.46 14.53
CA ASP A 35 -10.89 5.07 15.51
C ASP A 35 -10.67 3.66 16.08
N CYS A 36 -10.07 2.76 15.28
CA CYS A 36 -9.87 1.35 15.63
C CYS A 36 -8.39 0.98 15.79
N GLU A 37 -7.92 0.92 17.03
CA GLU A 37 -6.54 0.54 17.36
C GLU A 37 -6.20 -0.90 16.93
N ASN A 38 -7.16 -1.83 17.00
CA ASN A 38 -6.92 -3.21 16.62
C ASN A 38 -6.68 -3.37 15.11
N CYS A 39 -7.45 -2.65 14.27
CA CYS A 39 -7.22 -2.65 12.82
C CYS A 39 -5.91 -1.94 12.46
N ARG A 40 -5.50 -0.93 13.24
CA ARG A 40 -4.20 -0.26 13.08
C ARG A 40 -3.03 -1.20 13.35
N ALA A 41 -3.09 -1.98 14.42
CA ALA A 41 -2.07 -2.98 14.72
C ALA A 41 -1.94 -4.03 13.59
N GLU A 42 -3.07 -4.54 13.09
CA GLU A 42 -3.10 -5.51 11.97
C GLU A 42 -2.55 -4.90 10.67
N PHE A 43 -2.86 -3.63 10.39
CA PHE A 43 -2.33 -2.88 9.26
C PHE A 43 -0.81 -2.71 9.34
N GLU A 44 -0.30 -2.25 10.49
CA GLU A 44 1.13 -2.03 10.71
C GLU A 44 1.91 -3.34 10.63
N LEU A 45 1.36 -4.43 11.17
CA LEU A 45 1.94 -5.77 11.07
C LEU A 45 2.04 -6.22 9.61
N SER A 46 0.93 -6.17 8.88
CA SER A 46 0.85 -6.60 7.49
C SER A 46 1.71 -5.73 6.56
N GLN A 47 1.78 -4.42 6.82
CA GLN A 47 2.68 -3.50 6.14
C GLN A 47 4.15 -3.85 6.40
N SER A 48 4.51 -4.15 7.66
CA SER A 48 5.87 -4.56 8.03
C SER A 48 6.28 -5.85 7.34
N ILE A 49 5.35 -6.80 7.17
CA ILE A 49 5.59 -8.02 6.40
C ILE A 49 5.85 -7.69 4.92
N LYS A 50 5.03 -6.83 4.30
CA LYS A 50 5.24 -6.39 2.92
C LYS A 50 6.61 -5.74 2.72
N GLU A 51 7.02 -4.85 3.62
CA GLU A 51 8.34 -4.20 3.57
C GLU A 51 9.48 -5.21 3.79
N GLY A 52 9.30 -6.16 4.72
CA GLY A 52 10.21 -7.28 4.92
C GLY A 52 10.41 -8.10 3.65
N LEU A 53 9.32 -8.46 2.96
CA LEU A 53 9.35 -9.16 1.68
C LEU A 53 10.06 -8.33 0.61
N LYS A 54 9.70 -7.05 0.44
CA LYS A 54 10.37 -6.14 -0.50
C LYS A 54 11.88 -6.07 -0.29
N SER A 55 12.35 -6.12 0.96
CA SER A 55 13.79 -6.09 1.29
C SER A 55 14.54 -7.36 0.85
N ARG A 56 13.84 -8.49 0.72
CA ARG A 56 14.40 -9.79 0.37
C ARG A 56 14.21 -10.15 -1.11
N LEU A 57 13.29 -9.47 -1.79
CA LEU A 57 13.11 -9.61 -3.23
C LEU A 57 14.31 -8.99 -3.95
N LYS A 58 14.97 -9.81 -4.79
CA LYS A 58 16.00 -9.30 -5.70
C LYS A 58 15.35 -8.30 -6.63
N ARG A 59 15.78 -7.03 -6.57
CA ARG A 59 15.37 -6.05 -7.58
C ARG A 59 15.92 -6.51 -8.93
N PRO A 60 15.07 -6.71 -9.96
CA PRO A 60 15.57 -6.98 -11.29
C PRO A 60 16.45 -5.80 -11.72
N SER A 61 17.54 -6.10 -12.43
CA SER A 61 18.33 -5.06 -13.08
C SER A 61 17.43 -4.35 -14.09
N VAL A 62 17.08 -3.10 -13.82
CA VAL A 62 16.36 -2.27 -14.77
C VAL A 62 17.33 -1.79 -15.84
N PRO A 63 16.97 -1.85 -17.14
CA PRO A 63 17.78 -1.26 -18.19
C PRO A 63 18.04 0.23 -17.91
N SER A 64 19.31 0.64 -17.96
CA SER A 64 19.72 2.02 -17.71
C SER A 64 19.07 3.01 -18.67
N GLU A 65 18.85 2.60 -19.92
CA GLU A 65 18.15 3.41 -20.94
C GLU A 65 16.71 3.76 -20.52
N LEU A 66 15.98 2.82 -19.90
CA LEU A 66 14.64 3.08 -19.40
C LEU A 66 14.66 4.05 -18.22
N ALA A 67 15.60 3.88 -17.29
CA ALA A 67 15.75 4.79 -16.15
C ALA A 67 16.08 6.22 -16.61
N THR A 68 17.02 6.38 -17.53
CA THR A 68 17.39 7.68 -18.11
C THR A 68 16.22 8.32 -18.86
N SER A 69 15.50 7.54 -19.68
CA SER A 69 14.34 8.03 -20.44
C SER A 69 13.20 8.54 -19.53
N ILE A 70 12.93 7.82 -18.42
CA ILE A 70 11.97 8.26 -17.41
C ILE A 70 12.45 9.56 -16.75
N GLN A 71 13.71 9.65 -16.33
CA GLN A 71 14.27 10.85 -15.70
C GLN A 71 14.19 12.07 -16.62
N SER A 72 14.55 11.93 -17.89
CA SER A 72 14.46 13.02 -18.87
C SER A 72 13.02 13.53 -19.02
N LYS A 73 12.03 12.63 -19.11
CA LYS A 73 10.61 13.02 -19.22
C LYS A 73 10.06 13.71 -17.98
N VAL A 74 10.52 13.32 -16.78
CA VAL A 74 10.10 13.98 -15.53
C VAL A 74 10.71 15.39 -15.43
N LEU A 75 11.95 15.57 -15.89
CA LEU A 75 12.65 16.85 -15.86
C LEU A 75 12.19 17.82 -16.97
N GLU A 76 11.72 17.33 -18.12
CA GLU A 76 11.16 18.17 -19.20
C GLU A 76 9.81 18.82 -18.84
N ILE A 77 9.12 18.33 -17.81
CA ILE A 77 7.81 18.83 -17.38
C ILE A 77 7.95 19.96 -16.33
N VAL A 78 9.18 20.33 -15.93
CA VAL A 78 9.48 21.41 -14.98
C VAL A 78 9.97 22.66 -15.70
#